data_AF-C7DAF6-F1
#
_entry.id   AF-C7DAF6-F1
#
_cell.length_a   1.000
_cell.length_b   1.000
_cell.length_c   1.000
_cell.angle_alpha   90.00
_cell.angle_beta   90.00
_cell.angle_gamma   90.00
#
_symmetry.space_group_name_H-M   'P 1'
#
loop_
_entity.id
_entity.type
_entity.pdbx_description
1 polymer ?
#
loop_
_entity_poly.entity_id
_entity_poly.type
_entity_poly.pdbx_seq_one_letter_code
_entity_poly.pdbx_strand_id
1 'polypeptide(L)'
;MRDISALRDDGFVIYSESGRDGGVQLDPQYMQTTARLSVNEVFALLISVAAMRAAQNLSFSDLADSVLAKIERSLPSDKVRDLRRFLECLHIGPLSEKQDLSDVKQVEPSVLPAFEMAFLDQQYLKFAYVDAKGAETYREVEPQAMLVLPPLWYFVG
;
A
#
# COMPACT_ATOMS: atom_id res chain seq x y z
N MET A 1 34.49 7.51 -15.05
CA MET A 1 34.39 7.85 -13.61
C MET A 1 33.19 8.78 -13.37
N ARG A 2 31.99 8.38 -13.82
CA ARG A 2 30.77 9.20 -13.75
C ARG A 2 29.54 8.41 -13.29
N ASP A 3 29.60 7.08 -13.35
CA ASP A 3 28.49 6.21 -12.90
C ASP A 3 28.56 5.83 -11.41
N ILE A 4 29.74 5.97 -10.78
CA ILE A 4 29.94 5.63 -9.35
C ILE A 4 29.37 6.71 -8.43
N SER A 5 29.36 7.97 -8.86
CA SER A 5 28.81 9.06 -8.05
C SER A 5 27.28 9.03 -7.98
N ALA A 6 26.61 8.56 -9.04
CA ALA A 6 25.16 8.42 -9.05
C ALA A 6 24.66 7.37 -8.05
N LEU A 7 25.43 6.30 -7.83
CA LEU A 7 25.12 5.28 -6.82
C LEU A 7 25.28 5.79 -5.39
N ARG A 8 26.16 6.78 -5.14
CA ARG A 8 26.37 7.32 -3.80
C ARG A 8 25.21 8.22 -3.35
N ASP A 9 24.54 8.89 -4.28
CA ASP A 9 23.41 9.77 -3.99
C ASP A 9 22.12 8.99 -3.64
N ASP A 10 22.04 7.71 -4.04
CA ASP A 10 21.00 6.74 -3.63
C ASP A 10 21.30 6.03 -2.28
N GLY A 11 22.33 6.47 -1.55
CA GLY A 11 22.64 5.98 -0.21
C GLY A 11 23.49 4.71 -0.16
N PHE A 12 24.10 4.29 -1.28
CA PHE A 12 25.07 3.20 -1.27
C PHE A 12 26.42 3.71 -0.74
N VAL A 13 26.86 3.18 0.40
CA VAL A 13 28.22 3.42 0.91
C VAL A 13 29.19 2.54 0.14
N ILE A 14 29.91 3.12 -0.81
CA ILE A 14 30.96 2.43 -1.57
C ILE A 14 32.29 2.64 -0.85
N TYR A 15 32.80 1.61 -0.19
CA TYR A 15 34.21 1.59 0.22
C TYR A 15 35.05 0.98 -0.91
N SER A 16 35.95 1.78 -1.48
CA SER A 16 36.98 1.30 -2.40
C SER A 16 38.26 1.03 -1.62
N GLU A 17 38.61 -0.23 -1.37
CA GLU A 17 39.98 -0.54 -0.94
C GLU A 17 40.90 -0.51 -2.16
N SER A 18 41.89 0.38 -2.14
CA SER A 18 42.88 0.51 -3.22
C SER A 18 43.97 -0.56 -3.07
N GLY A 19 43.64 -1.79 -3.48
CA GLY A 19 44.59 -2.91 -3.62
C GLY A 19 44.87 -3.25 -5.08
N ARG A 20 45.99 -3.96 -5.33
CA ARG A 20 46.59 -4.25 -6.66
C ARG A 20 45.67 -5.00 -7.65
N ASP A 21 44.48 -5.44 -7.22
CA ASP A 21 43.51 -6.20 -8.02
C ASP A 21 42.08 -5.62 -7.95
N GLY A 22 41.96 -4.31 -7.66
CA GLY A 22 40.75 -3.46 -7.73
C GLY A 22 39.39 -4.15 -7.91
N GLY A 23 38.97 -4.94 -6.93
CA GLY A 23 37.62 -5.51 -6.88
C GLY A 23 36.67 -4.53 -6.22
N VAL A 24 35.58 -4.17 -6.90
CA VAL A 24 34.43 -3.53 -6.23
C VAL A 24 33.62 -4.67 -5.63
N GLN A 25 33.76 -4.90 -4.33
CA GLN A 25 32.92 -5.87 -3.62
C GLN A 25 31.79 -5.11 -2.94
N LEU A 26 30.58 -5.27 -3.48
CA LEU A 26 29.36 -4.84 -2.81
C LEU A 26 29.11 -5.81 -1.66
N ASP A 27 28.92 -5.28 -0.44
CA ASP A 27 28.51 -6.08 0.70
C ASP A 27 27.15 -6.74 0.37
N PRO A 28 27.06 -8.09 0.40
CA PRO A 28 25.79 -8.81 0.16
C PRO A 28 24.67 -8.38 1.09
N GLN A 29 24.99 -7.82 2.27
CA GLN A 29 24.01 -7.33 3.23
C GLN A 29 23.40 -5.97 2.84
N TYR A 30 24.09 -5.18 2.00
CA TYR A 30 23.61 -3.87 1.53
C TYR A 30 22.85 -3.93 0.20
N MET A 31 22.78 -5.10 -0.45
CA MET A 31 21.89 -5.35 -1.58
C MET A 31 20.43 -5.59 -1.15
N GLN A 32 20.10 -5.42 0.13
CA GLN A 32 18.73 -5.16 0.56
C GLN A 32 18.40 -3.70 0.28
N THR A 33 18.27 -3.38 -1.02
CA THR A 33 17.66 -2.13 -1.49
C THR A 33 16.26 -2.08 -0.89
N THR A 34 16.14 -1.50 0.29
CA THR A 34 14.86 -1.36 0.98
C THR A 34 14.15 -0.27 0.20
N ALA A 35 13.40 -0.67 -0.85
CA ALA A 35 12.61 0.26 -1.64
C ALA A 35 11.73 1.04 -0.67
N ARG A 36 12.00 2.35 -0.54
CA ARG A 36 11.17 3.24 0.28
C ARG A 36 9.91 3.52 -0.52
N LEU A 37 8.91 2.64 -0.36
CA LEU A 37 7.59 2.84 -0.94
C LEU A 37 6.89 3.99 -0.21
N SER A 38 6.29 4.90 -0.98
CA SER A 38 5.35 5.90 -0.48
C SER A 38 4.04 5.26 -0.04
N VAL A 39 3.24 5.99 0.76
CA VAL A 39 1.89 5.57 1.22
C VAL A 39 1.04 5.11 0.02
N ASN A 40 1.00 5.91 -1.04
CA ASN A 40 0.22 5.62 -2.24
C ASN A 40 0.70 4.35 -2.95
N GLU A 41 2.02 4.11 -3.01
CA GLU A 41 2.57 2.90 -3.63
C GLU A 41 2.26 1.65 -2.79
N VAL A 42 2.31 1.76 -1.46
CA VAL A 42 1.89 0.68 -0.55
C VAL A 42 0.41 0.37 -0.75
N PHE A 43 -0.45 1.38 -0.83
CA PHE A 43 -1.88 1.16 -1.10
C PHE A 43 -2.16 0.57 -2.47
N ALA A 44 -1.52 1.09 -3.52
CA ALA A 44 -1.66 0.55 -4.86
C ALA A 44 -1.26 -0.93 -4.90
N LEU A 45 -0.19 -1.30 -4.21
CA LEU A 45 0.23 -2.68 -4.05
C LEU A 45 -0.81 -3.52 -3.29
N LEU A 46 -1.28 -3.05 -2.13
CA LEU A 46 -2.27 -3.73 -1.30
C LEU A 46 -3.56 -4.00 -2.10
N ILE A 47 -4.09 -2.98 -2.77
CA ILE A 47 -5.27 -3.06 -3.64
C ILE A 47 -5.05 -4.05 -4.78
N SER A 48 -3.91 -3.99 -5.45
CA SER A 48 -3.60 -4.89 -6.57
C SER A 48 -3.59 -6.35 -6.14
N VAL A 49 -2.91 -6.66 -5.03
CA VAL A 49 -2.84 -8.02 -4.47
C VAL A 49 -4.23 -8.50 -4.03
N ALA A 50 -4.97 -7.68 -3.29
CA ALA A 50 -6.32 -8.03 -2.83
C ALA A 50 -7.30 -8.23 -4.00
N ALA A 51 -7.21 -7.40 -5.05
CA ALA A 51 -8.07 -7.50 -6.22
C ALA A 51 -7.78 -8.76 -7.03
N MET A 52 -6.50 -9.09 -7.22
CA MET A 52 -6.08 -10.32 -7.90
C MET A 52 -6.57 -11.57 -7.15
N ARG A 53 -6.55 -11.55 -5.80
CA ARG A 53 -7.09 -12.64 -4.97
C ARG A 53 -8.62 -12.74 -5.07
N ALA A 54 -9.32 -11.61 -5.14
CA ALA A 54 -10.78 -11.59 -5.28
C ALA A 54 -11.25 -12.08 -6.66
N ALA A 55 -10.44 -11.90 -7.71
CA ALA A 55 -10.72 -12.33 -9.07
C ALA A 55 -10.47 -13.84 -9.31
N GLN A 56 -11.07 -14.69 -8.47
CA GLN A 56 -10.88 -16.16 -8.36
C GLN A 56 -10.92 -16.96 -9.68
N ASN A 57 -11.41 -16.39 -10.77
CA ASN A 57 -11.51 -17.02 -12.09
C ASN A 57 -10.28 -16.82 -12.99
N LEU A 58 -9.22 -16.16 -12.50
CA LEU A 58 -8.02 -15.91 -13.25
C LEU A 58 -6.82 -16.59 -12.58
N SER A 59 -5.89 -17.14 -13.37
CA SER A 59 -4.60 -17.69 -12.91
C SER A 59 -3.66 -16.65 -12.24
N PHE A 60 -4.18 -15.46 -11.95
CA PHE A 60 -3.46 -14.37 -11.32
C PHE A 60 -3.40 -14.47 -9.80
N SER A 61 -4.23 -15.28 -9.13
CA SER A 61 -4.13 -15.48 -7.68
C SER A 61 -2.75 -16.03 -7.28
N ASP A 62 -2.28 -17.05 -8.00
CA ASP A 62 -0.95 -17.65 -7.78
C ASP A 62 0.18 -16.66 -8.07
N LEU A 63 -0.02 -15.78 -9.05
CA LEU A 63 0.92 -14.70 -9.37
C LEU A 63 0.94 -13.63 -8.28
N ALA A 64 -0.22 -13.26 -7.72
CA ALA A 64 -0.33 -12.31 -6.62
C ALA A 64 0.43 -12.84 -5.39
N ASP A 65 0.24 -14.12 -5.05
CA ASP A 65 0.93 -14.74 -3.92
C ASP A 65 2.44 -14.84 -4.16
N SER A 66 2.86 -15.16 -5.40
CA SER A 66 4.29 -15.17 -5.78
C SER A 66 4.95 -13.80 -5.69
N VAL A 67 4.25 -12.75 -6.16
CA VAL A 67 4.72 -11.35 -6.06
C VAL A 67 4.79 -10.91 -4.61
N LEU A 68 3.73 -11.15 -3.83
CA LEU A 68 3.70 -10.82 -2.42
C LEU A 68 4.84 -11.52 -1.68
N ALA A 69 5.07 -12.81 -1.92
CA ALA A 69 6.16 -13.55 -1.30
C ALA A 69 7.55 -12.98 -1.63
N LYS A 70 7.75 -12.43 -2.83
CA LYS A 70 9.00 -11.74 -3.18
C LYS A 70 9.15 -10.43 -2.40
N ILE A 71 8.08 -9.67 -2.26
CA ILE A 71 8.07 -8.40 -1.52
C ILE A 71 8.31 -8.65 -0.02
N GLU A 72 7.66 -9.66 0.56
CA GLU A 72 7.87 -10.03 1.95
C GLU A 72 9.33 -10.42 2.23
N ARG A 73 10.01 -11.09 1.30
CA ARG A 73 11.44 -11.44 1.45
C ARG A 73 12.38 -10.25 1.37
N SER A 74 11.97 -9.14 0.75
CA SER A 74 12.77 -7.91 0.67
C SER A 74 12.50 -6.94 1.82
N LEU A 75 11.51 -7.22 2.67
CA LEU A 75 11.11 -6.34 3.77
C LEU A 75 11.64 -6.85 5.13
N PRO A 76 11.97 -5.93 6.05
CA PRO A 76 12.18 -6.25 7.47
C PRO A 76 10.95 -6.95 8.10
N SER A 77 11.19 -7.80 9.10
CA SER A 77 10.13 -8.63 9.71
C SER A 77 8.95 -7.85 10.31
N ASP A 78 9.21 -6.65 10.84
CA ASP A 78 8.17 -5.73 11.34
C ASP A 78 7.28 -5.23 10.20
N LYS A 79 7.87 -4.86 9.06
CA LYS A 79 7.14 -4.40 7.87
C LYS A 79 6.34 -5.51 7.20
N VAL A 80 6.83 -6.76 7.22
CA VAL A 80 6.06 -7.92 6.75
C VAL A 80 4.80 -8.12 7.61
N ARG A 81 4.92 -7.99 8.93
CA ARG A 81 3.78 -8.10 9.84
C ARG A 81 2.74 -7.00 9.57
N ASP A 82 3.18 -5.76 9.42
CA ASP A 82 2.30 -4.63 9.14
C ASP A 82 1.58 -4.83 7.78
N LEU A 83 2.32 -5.22 6.74
CA LEU A 83 1.77 -5.52 5.41
C LEU A 83 0.66 -6.58 5.45
N ARG A 84 0.90 -7.69 6.14
CA ARG A 84 -0.09 -8.76 6.28
C ARG A 84 -1.33 -8.28 7.04
N ARG A 85 -1.15 -7.52 8.11
CA ARG A 85 -2.26 -6.92 8.87
C ARG A 85 -3.12 -6.02 7.99
N PHE A 86 -2.49 -5.17 7.16
CA PHE A 86 -3.24 -4.30 6.24
C PHE A 86 -3.99 -5.09 5.17
N LEU A 87 -3.41 -6.17 4.65
CA LEU A 87 -4.11 -7.07 3.71
C LEU A 87 -5.31 -7.76 4.35
N GLU A 88 -5.25 -8.14 5.62
CA GLU A 88 -6.37 -8.75 6.35
C GLU A 88 -7.54 -7.78 6.56
N CYS A 89 -7.23 -6.48 6.73
CA CYS A 89 -8.19 -5.40 6.88
C CYS A 89 -8.72 -4.85 5.55
N LEU A 90 -8.24 -5.36 4.41
CA LEU A 90 -8.65 -4.93 3.08
C LEU A 90 -9.54 -5.98 2.41
N HIS A 91 -10.79 -5.60 2.17
CA HIS A 91 -11.78 -6.46 1.54
C HIS A 91 -12.16 -5.91 0.18
N ILE A 92 -12.06 -6.74 -0.86
CA ILE A 92 -12.46 -6.39 -2.23
C ILE A 92 -13.52 -7.38 -2.70
N GLY A 93 -14.62 -6.87 -3.23
CA GLY A 93 -15.74 -7.70 -3.66
C GLY A 93 -16.63 -7.06 -4.72
N PRO A 94 -17.55 -7.84 -5.30
CA PRO A 94 -18.54 -7.31 -6.22
C PRO A 94 -19.58 -6.48 -5.47
N LEU A 95 -20.01 -5.37 -6.08
CA LEU A 95 -21.15 -4.63 -5.59
C LEU A 95 -22.45 -5.43 -5.81
N SER A 96 -23.41 -5.33 -4.89
CA SER A 96 -24.72 -5.96 -5.07
C SER A 96 -25.47 -5.35 -6.26
N GLU A 97 -26.13 -6.19 -7.07
CA GLU A 97 -26.99 -5.74 -8.17
C GLU A 97 -28.15 -4.84 -7.72
N LYS A 98 -28.52 -4.93 -6.44
CA LYS A 98 -29.60 -4.12 -5.84
C LYS A 98 -29.11 -2.78 -5.30
N GLN A 99 -27.81 -2.50 -5.37
CA GLN A 99 -27.26 -1.25 -4.86
C GLN A 99 -27.70 -0.10 -5.76
N ASP A 100 -28.34 0.90 -5.16
CA ASP A 100 -28.62 2.17 -5.85
C ASP A 100 -27.35 3.02 -5.94
N LEU A 101 -27.02 3.44 -7.16
CA LEU A 101 -25.86 4.27 -7.47
C LEU A 101 -26.24 5.70 -7.90
N SER A 102 -27.52 6.05 -7.90
CA SER A 102 -28.02 7.35 -8.37
C SER A 102 -27.49 8.53 -7.56
N ASP A 103 -27.28 8.34 -6.26
CA ASP A 103 -26.76 9.36 -5.33
C ASP A 103 -25.22 9.37 -5.21
N VAL A 104 -24.52 8.56 -6.01
CA VAL A 104 -23.06 8.46 -5.93
C VAL A 104 -22.43 9.71 -6.51
N LYS A 105 -21.86 10.53 -5.61
CA LYS A 105 -21.10 11.72 -5.96
C LYS A 105 -19.65 11.35 -6.24
N GLN A 106 -18.98 12.15 -7.08
CA GLN A 106 -17.53 12.06 -7.19
C GLN A 106 -16.90 12.32 -5.83
N VAL A 107 -16.00 11.42 -5.43
CA VAL A 107 -15.20 11.58 -4.22
C VAL A 107 -14.20 12.70 -4.45
N GLU A 108 -14.12 13.64 -3.50
CA GLU A 108 -13.11 14.70 -3.56
C GLU A 108 -11.70 14.06 -3.56
N PRO A 109 -10.78 14.49 -4.44
CA PRO A 109 -9.46 13.85 -4.58
C PRO A 109 -8.61 13.80 -3.30
N SER A 110 -8.92 14.64 -2.30
CA SER A 110 -8.22 14.73 -1.02
C SER A 110 -8.68 13.66 -0.01
N VAL A 111 -9.89 13.12 -0.16
CA VAL A 111 -10.53 12.24 0.84
C VAL A 111 -9.86 10.87 0.90
N LEU A 112 -9.64 10.24 -0.25
CA LEU A 112 -9.01 8.91 -0.30
C LEU A 112 -7.57 8.94 0.25
N PRO A 113 -6.67 9.86 -0.19
CA PRO A 113 -5.32 9.94 0.39
C PRO A 113 -5.30 10.19 1.89
N ALA A 114 -6.24 11.00 2.42
CA ALA A 114 -6.35 11.23 3.86
C ALA A 114 -6.69 9.93 4.62
N PHE A 115 -7.64 9.15 4.08
CA PHE A 115 -7.98 7.83 4.61
C PHE A 115 -6.83 6.83 4.50
N GLU A 116 -6.15 6.80 3.36
CA GLU A 116 -5.00 5.94 3.13
C GLU A 116 -3.90 6.20 4.17
N MET A 117 -3.48 7.45 4.31
CA MET A 117 -2.47 7.82 5.32
C MET A 117 -2.91 7.41 6.73
N ALA A 118 -4.14 7.73 7.13
CA ALA A 118 -4.63 7.41 8.47
C ALA A 118 -4.73 5.90 8.74
N PHE A 119 -5.09 5.10 7.73
CA PHE A 119 -5.14 3.65 7.84
C PHE A 119 -3.75 3.02 7.99
N LEU A 120 -2.76 3.47 7.20
CA LEU A 120 -1.39 2.97 7.30
C LEU A 120 -0.68 3.43 8.57
N ASP A 121 -0.88 4.70 8.95
CA ASP A 121 -0.25 5.29 10.13
C ASP A 121 -1.03 5.02 11.44
N GLN A 122 -2.19 4.35 11.35
CA GLN A 122 -3.06 4.00 12.48
C GLN A 122 -3.48 5.25 13.27
N GLN A 123 -3.95 6.26 12.56
CA GLN A 123 -4.33 7.56 13.11
C GLN A 123 -5.84 7.79 13.04
N TYR A 124 -6.34 8.60 13.96
CA TYR A 124 -7.73 9.07 13.96
C TYR A 124 -7.94 10.11 12.85
N LEU A 125 -9.07 9.98 12.16
CA LEU A 125 -9.55 10.93 11.16
C LEU A 125 -10.74 11.71 11.68
N LYS A 126 -10.71 13.03 11.45
CA LYS A 126 -11.84 13.94 11.72
C LYS A 126 -12.41 14.45 10.42
N PHE A 127 -13.71 14.29 10.23
CA PHE A 127 -14.39 14.73 9.02
C PHE A 127 -15.86 15.08 9.27
N ALA A 128 -16.42 15.88 8.38
CA ALA A 128 -17.86 16.08 8.28
C ALA A 128 -18.48 14.89 7.56
N TYR A 129 -19.62 14.42 8.05
CA TYR A 129 -20.32 13.25 7.56
C TYR A 129 -21.78 13.59 7.32
N VAL A 130 -22.26 13.30 6.11
CA VAL A 130 -23.67 13.43 5.74
C VAL A 130 -24.28 12.04 5.74
N ASP A 131 -25.29 11.82 6.58
CA ASP A 131 -25.99 10.54 6.63
C ASP A 131 -26.97 10.36 5.46
N ALA A 132 -27.57 9.17 5.36
CA ALA A 132 -28.54 8.84 4.31
C ALA A 132 -29.82 9.70 4.34
N LYS A 133 -30.07 10.47 5.41
CA LYS A 133 -31.19 11.41 5.54
C LYS A 133 -30.77 12.85 5.25
N GLY A 134 -29.51 13.08 4.91
CA GLY A 134 -28.95 14.42 4.64
C GLY A 134 -28.51 15.18 5.89
N ALA A 135 -28.49 14.54 7.08
CA ALA A 135 -28.05 15.21 8.29
C ALA A 135 -26.52 15.27 8.35
N GLU A 136 -25.97 16.48 8.50
CA GLU A 136 -24.55 16.70 8.66
C GLU A 136 -24.12 16.56 10.13
N THR A 137 -23.03 15.84 10.35
CA THR A 137 -22.43 15.62 11.66
C THR A 137 -20.92 15.64 11.57
N TYR A 138 -20.22 15.86 12.69
CA TYR A 138 -18.78 15.66 12.76
C TYR A 138 -18.48 14.28 13.36
N ARG A 139 -17.47 13.61 12.80
CA ARG A 139 -17.03 12.27 13.21
C ARG A 139 -15.53 12.28 13.46
N GLU A 140 -15.12 11.52 14.47
CA GLU A 140 -13.73 11.15 14.74
C GLU A 140 -13.70 9.62 14.74
N VAL A 141 -12.91 9.03 13.83
CA VAL A 141 -12.91 7.57 13.57
C VAL A 141 -11.48 7.08 13.43
N GLU A 142 -11.18 5.91 14.00
CA GLU A 142 -9.94 5.19 13.75
C GLU A 142 -10.19 4.14 12.64
N PRO A 143 -9.57 4.26 11.45
CA PRO A 143 -9.82 3.32 10.35
C PRO A 143 -9.38 1.89 10.72
N GLN A 144 -10.34 0.97 10.88
CA GLN A 144 -10.10 -0.43 11.23
C GLN A 144 -10.03 -1.32 9.99
N ALA A 145 -10.85 -1.06 8.98
CA ALA A 145 -10.89 -1.83 7.74
C ALA A 145 -11.39 -1.00 6.57
N MET A 146 -11.04 -1.44 5.36
CA MET A 146 -11.49 -0.86 4.11
C MET A 146 -12.17 -1.92 3.25
N LEU A 147 -13.35 -1.58 2.73
CA LEU A 147 -14.12 -2.40 1.83
C LEU A 147 -14.26 -1.68 0.48
N VAL A 148 -13.70 -2.27 -0.56
CA VAL A 148 -13.72 -1.74 -1.93
C VAL A 148 -14.73 -2.55 -2.74
N LEU A 149 -15.85 -1.93 -3.06
CA LEU A 149 -16.92 -2.48 -3.91
C LEU A 149 -17.10 -1.55 -5.12
N PRO A 150 -16.23 -1.62 -6.14
CA PRO A 150 -16.19 -0.60 -7.20
C PRO A 150 -17.58 -0.29 -7.79
N PRO A 151 -17.96 0.99 -7.92
CA PRO A 151 -17.13 2.19 -7.69
C PRO A 151 -17.11 2.70 -6.24
N LEU A 152 -17.74 2.01 -5.30
CA LEU A 152 -17.91 2.45 -3.92
C LEU A 152 -16.75 2.03 -3.01
N TRP A 153 -16.43 2.93 -2.09
CA TRP A 153 -15.42 2.74 -1.06
C TRP A 153 -16.09 2.91 0.29
N TYR A 154 -15.90 1.93 1.17
CA TYR A 154 -16.42 1.93 2.53
C TYR A 154 -15.27 1.83 3.51
N PHE A 155 -15.37 2.61 4.57
CA PHE A 155 -14.44 2.59 5.69
C PHE A 155 -15.19 2.12 6.93
N VAL A 156 -14.55 1.29 7.73
CA VAL A 156 -15.09 0.77 8.99
C VAL A 156 -14.22 1.25 10.14
N GLY A 157 -14.83 1.83 11.16
CA GLY A 157 -14.18 2.29 12.39
C GLY A 157 -15.17 2.92 13.36
#